data_AF-A0A0W0XMB9-F1
#
_entry.id   AF-A0A0W0XMB9-F1
#
_cell.length_a   1.000
_cell.length_b   1.000
_cell.length_c   1.000
_cell.angle_alpha   90.00
_cell.angle_beta   90.00
_cell.angle_gamma   90.00
#
_symmetry.space_group_name_H-M   'P 1'
#
loop_
_entity.id
_entity.type
_entity.pdbx_description
1 polymer ?
#
loop_
_entity_poly.entity_id
_entity_poly.type
_entity_poly.pdbx_seq_one_letter_code
_entity_poly.pdbx_strand_id
1 'polypeptide(L)'
;MPDSLHRAANYLAARKACQYARRFVVKGATQSINNTYSSQQRVSLDSAISDLRGLSLAKDPYNLETDLSIHIFYKVTELCKKYSLGNCFELSLLSLEYLVMNEPDVRAEVFTLSGGDHTFLVVGRNPASPLHSPETWGKNAFFCDPWANKVYPAHKYPIHLRNHYSTSYLNNTKGDCLNHTEKFDKTRHAFKRMDTLTTTYLRTADTPLHKQQIKNLFEERAASIQHAIQSLVVNLQPIAQSVEEEHGPQDAKHVMIKNLVSELTVQIDCITTIMKQDVDFKEPYLKVRMTLQDFLKELTVRYWKSMILSESNRNTLFTYRYPLSPKTLWMQFFHIPPKTAQQIMDRLEAAQNELQSHLHQF
;
A
#
# COMPACT_ATOMS: atom_id res chain seq x y z
N MET A 1 -37.61 19.64 0.52
CA MET A 1 -37.33 18.89 1.78
C MET A 1 -37.38 17.40 1.46
N PRO A 2 -36.61 16.52 2.11
CA PRO A 2 -36.70 15.07 1.90
C PRO A 2 -37.99 14.49 2.47
N ASP A 3 -38.76 13.80 1.62
CA ASP A 3 -40.08 13.25 1.98
C ASP A 3 -40.04 11.95 2.83
N SER A 4 -38.85 11.55 3.31
CA SER A 4 -38.67 10.42 4.24
C SER A 4 -37.35 10.53 5.01
N LEU A 5 -37.30 9.92 6.21
CA LEU A 5 -36.09 9.87 7.05
C LEU A 5 -34.90 9.21 6.32
N HIS A 6 -35.13 8.10 5.62
CA HIS A 6 -34.11 7.41 4.83
C HIS A 6 -33.55 8.28 3.69
N ARG A 7 -34.42 9.05 3.01
CA ARG A 7 -33.99 9.97 1.95
C ARG A 7 -33.16 11.12 2.52
N ALA A 8 -33.54 11.64 3.68
CA ALA A 8 -32.80 12.69 4.38
C ALA A 8 -31.40 12.20 4.80
N ALA A 9 -31.32 11.00 5.37
CA ALA A 9 -30.07 10.37 5.77
C ALA A 9 -29.12 10.16 4.58
N ASN A 10 -29.59 9.56 3.49
CA ASN A 10 -28.77 9.34 2.29
C ASN A 10 -28.27 10.66 1.67
N TYR A 11 -29.11 11.69 1.62
CA TYR A 11 -28.70 13.01 1.14
C TYR A 11 -27.61 13.63 2.03
N LEU A 12 -27.79 13.57 3.35
CA LEU A 12 -26.83 14.12 4.30
C LEU A 12 -25.49 13.36 4.23
N ALA A 13 -25.54 12.03 4.18
CA ALA A 13 -24.37 11.17 4.02
C ALA A 13 -23.62 11.49 2.72
N ALA A 14 -24.34 11.60 1.59
CA ALA A 14 -23.76 11.98 0.31
C ALA A 14 -23.09 13.37 0.35
N ARG A 15 -23.70 14.35 1.04
CA ARG A 15 -23.11 15.69 1.22
C ARG A 15 -21.85 15.67 2.07
N LYS A 16 -21.85 14.94 3.19
CA LYS A 16 -20.68 14.82 4.05
C LYS A 16 -19.54 14.10 3.31
N ALA A 17 -19.85 13.05 2.56
CA ALA A 17 -18.89 12.34 1.70
C ALA A 17 -18.26 13.27 0.64
N CYS A 18 -19.10 14.04 -0.07
CA CYS A 18 -18.65 15.02 -1.06
C CYS A 18 -17.69 16.06 -0.43
N GLN A 19 -18.06 16.59 0.73
CA GLN A 19 -17.23 17.55 1.47
C GLN A 19 -15.93 16.92 1.98
N TYR A 20 -16.00 15.68 2.47
CA TYR A 20 -14.83 14.94 2.96
C TYR A 20 -13.77 14.81 1.85
N ALA A 21 -14.14 14.33 0.66
CA ALA A 21 -13.19 14.20 -0.45
C ALA A 21 -12.51 15.53 -0.82
N ARG A 22 -13.30 16.62 -0.88
CA ARG A 22 -12.79 17.96 -1.22
C ARG A 22 -11.96 18.62 -0.12
N ARG A 23 -12.01 18.13 1.13
CA ARG A 23 -11.12 18.59 2.20
C ARG A 23 -9.69 18.07 2.00
N PHE A 24 -9.53 16.91 1.38
CA PHE A 24 -8.22 16.31 1.15
C PHE A 24 -7.64 16.66 -0.22
N VAL A 25 -8.45 16.62 -1.28
CA VAL A 25 -7.97 16.88 -2.64
C VAL A 25 -8.13 18.35 -2.98
N VAL A 26 -6.99 19.03 -3.16
CA VAL A 26 -6.91 20.45 -3.49
C VAL A 26 -6.65 20.66 -4.99
N LYS A 27 -5.86 19.76 -5.60
CA LYS A 27 -5.50 19.83 -7.02
C LYS A 27 -5.79 18.52 -7.73
N GLY A 28 -5.95 18.60 -9.05
CA GLY A 28 -6.00 17.48 -9.98
C GLY A 28 -5.61 17.98 -11.36
N ALA A 29 -5.61 17.08 -12.34
CA ALA A 29 -5.32 17.41 -13.74
C ALA A 29 -6.60 17.73 -14.54
N THR A 30 -7.77 17.28 -14.10
CA THR A 30 -9.00 17.35 -14.92
C THR A 30 -9.93 18.51 -14.64
N GLN A 31 -9.70 19.33 -13.60
CA GLN A 31 -10.59 20.46 -13.31
C GLN A 31 -10.53 21.53 -14.40
N SER A 32 -11.67 22.14 -14.76
CA SER A 32 -11.74 23.16 -15.81
C SER A 32 -10.91 24.41 -15.53
N ILE A 33 -10.66 24.74 -14.26
CA ILE A 33 -9.78 25.86 -13.88
C ILE A 33 -8.35 25.66 -14.41
N ASN A 34 -7.92 24.40 -14.62
CA ASN A 34 -6.59 24.09 -15.12
C ASN A 34 -6.37 24.60 -16.55
N ASN A 35 -7.43 24.89 -17.31
CA ASN A 35 -7.32 25.52 -18.64
C ASN A 35 -6.71 26.92 -18.56
N THR A 36 -6.76 27.57 -17.39
CA THR A 36 -6.14 28.88 -17.15
C THR A 36 -4.66 28.79 -16.77
N TYR A 37 -4.16 27.59 -16.48
CA TYR A 37 -2.77 27.38 -16.11
C TYR A 37 -1.85 27.41 -17.32
N SER A 38 -0.55 27.61 -17.09
CA SER A 38 0.46 27.46 -18.13
C SER A 38 0.57 26.00 -18.60
N SER A 39 1.11 25.81 -19.81
CA SER A 39 1.39 24.47 -20.35
C SER A 39 2.22 23.62 -19.37
N GLN A 40 3.29 24.19 -18.81
CA GLN A 40 4.14 23.53 -17.82
C GLN A 40 3.35 23.07 -16.59
N GLN A 41 2.47 23.91 -16.05
CA GLN A 41 1.65 23.56 -14.89
C GLN A 41 0.68 22.41 -15.18
N ARG A 42 0.06 22.38 -16.37
CA ARG A 42 -0.84 21.29 -16.78
C ARG A 42 -0.10 19.97 -16.90
N VAL A 43 1.05 19.98 -17.58
CA VAL A 43 1.92 18.80 -17.71
C VAL A 43 2.38 18.29 -16.34
N SER A 44 2.79 19.18 -15.44
CA SER A 44 3.20 18.79 -14.08
C SER A 44 2.06 18.16 -13.28
N LEU A 45 0.82 18.66 -13.40
CA LEU A 45 -0.32 18.07 -12.71
C LEU A 45 -0.71 16.70 -13.27
N ASP A 46 -0.67 16.54 -14.59
CA ASP A 46 -0.92 15.25 -15.25
C ASP A 46 0.13 14.21 -14.83
N SER A 47 1.43 14.58 -14.88
CA SER A 47 2.52 13.74 -14.41
C SER A 47 2.35 13.35 -12.94
N ALA A 48 2.02 14.31 -12.07
CA ALA A 48 1.83 14.03 -10.65
C ALA A 48 0.66 13.06 -10.38
N ILE A 49 -0.43 13.16 -11.14
CA ILE A 49 -1.53 12.18 -11.07
C ILE A 49 -1.06 10.80 -11.56
N SER A 50 -0.31 10.76 -12.65
CA SER A 50 0.23 9.49 -13.18
C SER A 50 1.20 8.84 -12.18
N ASP A 51 2.05 9.63 -11.53
CA ASP A 51 2.99 9.15 -10.51
C ASP A 51 2.24 8.64 -9.29
N LEU A 52 1.20 9.36 -8.83
CA LEU A 52 0.33 8.90 -7.74
C LEU A 52 -0.30 7.55 -8.05
N ARG A 53 -0.81 7.37 -9.27
CA ARG A 53 -1.39 6.09 -9.72
C ARG A 53 -0.33 5.01 -9.85
N GLY A 54 0.87 5.34 -10.34
CA GLY A 54 2.02 4.43 -10.37
C GLY A 54 2.40 3.94 -8.97
N LEU A 55 2.49 4.85 -8.00
CA LEU A 55 2.74 4.53 -6.59
C LEU A 55 1.65 3.65 -5.96
N SER A 56 0.39 3.79 -6.41
CA SER A 56 -0.70 2.95 -5.92
C SER A 56 -0.65 1.51 -6.41
N LEU A 57 0.05 1.27 -7.52
CA LEU A 57 0.27 -0.05 -8.12
C LEU A 57 1.66 -0.60 -7.81
N ALA A 58 2.52 0.20 -7.18
CA ALA A 58 3.86 -0.22 -6.82
C ALA A 58 3.81 -1.35 -5.78
N LYS A 59 4.66 -2.36 -5.99
CA LYS A 59 4.78 -3.50 -5.09
C LYS A 59 5.21 -3.04 -3.70
N ASP A 60 4.42 -3.40 -2.69
CA ASP A 60 4.73 -3.14 -1.29
C ASP A 60 5.08 -4.49 -0.62
N PRO A 61 6.35 -4.75 -0.28
CA PRO A 61 6.77 -6.03 0.33
C PRO A 61 6.12 -6.29 1.69
N TYR A 62 5.51 -5.25 2.29
CA TYR A 62 4.80 -5.34 3.56
C TYR A 62 3.29 -5.35 3.37
N ASN A 63 2.77 -5.47 2.15
CA ASN A 63 1.33 -5.59 1.93
C ASN A 63 0.80 -6.89 2.53
N LEU A 64 -0.16 -6.78 3.45
CA LEU A 64 -0.85 -7.92 4.05
C LEU A 64 -2.27 -8.11 3.50
N GLU A 65 -2.75 -7.22 2.63
CA GLU A 65 -4.08 -7.34 2.01
C GLU A 65 -4.03 -8.27 0.81
N THR A 66 -4.82 -9.35 0.86
CA THR A 66 -4.90 -10.38 -0.20
C THR A 66 -5.89 -10.00 -1.30
N ASP A 67 -6.89 -9.18 -0.99
CA ASP A 67 -7.83 -8.62 -1.96
C ASP A 67 -7.23 -7.37 -2.63
N LEU A 68 -6.81 -7.53 -3.88
CA LEU A 68 -6.20 -6.46 -4.66
C LEU A 68 -7.08 -5.20 -4.77
N SER A 69 -8.41 -5.35 -4.82
CA SER A 69 -9.31 -4.19 -4.93
C SER A 69 -9.35 -3.40 -3.62
N ILE A 70 -9.39 -4.10 -2.49
CA ILE A 70 -9.33 -3.47 -1.16
C ILE A 70 -7.97 -2.80 -0.96
N HIS A 71 -6.88 -3.47 -1.36
CA HIS A 71 -5.52 -2.93 -1.30
C HIS A 71 -5.42 -1.61 -2.07
N ILE A 72 -5.76 -1.64 -3.37
CA ILE A 72 -5.70 -0.47 -4.25
C ILE A 72 -6.60 0.66 -3.72
N PHE A 73 -7.82 0.35 -3.26
CA PHE A 73 -8.73 1.34 -2.72
C PHE A 73 -8.11 2.14 -1.56
N TYR A 74 -7.59 1.45 -0.55
CA TYR A 74 -6.97 2.13 0.59
C TYR A 74 -5.64 2.78 0.22
N LYS A 75 -4.84 2.19 -0.66
CA LYS A 75 -3.58 2.78 -1.12
C LYS A 75 -3.81 4.10 -1.85
N VAL A 76 -4.78 4.15 -2.76
CA VAL A 76 -5.13 5.37 -3.50
C VAL A 76 -5.64 6.45 -2.54
N THR A 77 -6.56 6.12 -1.63
CA THR A 77 -7.10 7.11 -0.68
C THR A 77 -6.03 7.67 0.26
N GLU A 78 -5.11 6.84 0.78
CA GLU A 78 -3.96 7.29 1.56
C GLU A 78 -3.04 8.24 0.78
N LEU A 79 -2.69 7.89 -0.47
CA LEU A 79 -1.83 8.72 -1.32
C LEU A 79 -2.50 10.04 -1.68
N CYS A 80 -3.79 10.04 -1.98
CA CYS A 80 -4.57 11.25 -2.25
C CYS A 80 -4.61 12.19 -1.05
N LYS A 81 -4.75 11.65 0.17
CA LYS A 81 -4.68 12.44 1.40
C LYS A 81 -3.28 13.01 1.62
N LYS A 82 -2.23 12.20 1.42
CA LYS A 82 -0.84 12.59 1.62
C LYS A 82 -0.38 13.70 0.67
N TYR A 83 -0.79 13.63 -0.61
CA TYR A 83 -0.34 14.58 -1.64
C TYR A 83 -1.39 15.64 -1.99
N SER A 84 -2.57 15.59 -1.37
CA SER A 84 -3.71 16.46 -1.66
C SER A 84 -4.08 16.54 -3.14
N LEU A 85 -3.94 15.41 -3.84
CA LEU A 85 -4.01 15.30 -5.29
C LEU A 85 -5.01 14.22 -5.72
N GLY A 86 -5.85 14.52 -6.72
CA GLY A 86 -6.78 13.55 -7.29
C GLY A 86 -7.70 14.12 -8.37
N ASN A 87 -8.17 13.26 -9.26
CA ASN A 87 -9.20 13.54 -10.26
C ASN A 87 -10.55 12.97 -9.82
N CYS A 88 -11.53 12.90 -10.73
CA CYS A 88 -12.88 12.41 -10.45
C CYS A 88 -12.91 10.99 -9.85
N PHE A 89 -12.02 10.11 -10.29
CA PHE A 89 -11.86 8.75 -9.73
C PHE A 89 -11.42 8.80 -8.27
N GLU A 90 -10.29 9.45 -7.97
CA GLU A 90 -9.74 9.54 -6.62
C GLU A 90 -10.68 10.25 -5.63
N LEU A 91 -11.33 11.33 -6.10
CA LEU A 91 -12.36 12.05 -5.33
C LEU A 91 -13.57 11.16 -4.98
N SER A 92 -13.97 10.30 -5.92
CA SER A 92 -15.05 9.34 -5.68
C SER A 92 -14.66 8.28 -4.67
N LEU A 93 -13.39 7.81 -4.68
CA LEU A 93 -12.89 6.86 -3.69
C LEU A 93 -12.85 7.46 -2.28
N LEU A 94 -12.39 8.71 -2.12
CA LEU A 94 -12.41 9.38 -0.81
C LEU A 94 -13.83 9.60 -0.29
N SER A 95 -14.79 9.86 -1.19
CA SER A 95 -16.19 9.95 -0.80
C SER A 95 -16.75 8.60 -0.36
N LEU A 96 -16.37 7.51 -1.05
CA LEU A 96 -16.74 6.16 -0.66
C LEU A 96 -16.12 5.77 0.70
N GLU A 97 -14.85 6.13 0.93
CA GLU A 97 -14.15 5.89 2.19
C GLU A 97 -14.89 6.51 3.38
N TYR A 98 -15.34 7.76 3.25
CA TYR A 98 -16.15 8.40 4.28
C TYR A 98 -17.38 7.55 4.65
N LEU A 99 -18.10 7.03 3.65
CA LEU A 99 -19.30 6.22 3.89
C LEU A 99 -18.97 4.85 4.48
N VAL A 100 -17.88 4.22 4.03
CA VAL A 100 -17.40 2.94 4.59
C VAL A 100 -17.15 3.10 6.10
N MET A 101 -16.49 4.18 6.51
CA MET A 101 -16.07 4.41 7.90
C MET A 101 -17.16 4.98 8.81
N ASN A 102 -18.05 5.85 8.30
CA ASN A 102 -18.90 6.69 9.16
C ASN A 102 -20.40 6.41 9.01
N GLU A 103 -20.83 5.70 7.97
CA GLU A 103 -22.25 5.56 7.64
C GLU A 103 -22.60 4.08 7.34
N PRO A 104 -22.53 3.17 8.33
CA PRO A 104 -22.57 1.71 8.14
C PRO A 104 -23.85 1.19 7.46
N ASP A 105 -24.96 1.90 7.61
CA ASP A 105 -26.25 1.53 7.01
C ASP A 105 -26.46 2.11 5.61
N VAL A 106 -25.61 3.05 5.19
CA VAL A 106 -25.71 3.69 3.87
C VAL A 106 -24.99 2.82 2.84
N ARG A 107 -25.72 2.51 1.76
CA ARG A 107 -25.17 1.83 0.59
C ARG A 107 -24.68 2.85 -0.42
N ALA A 108 -23.48 2.67 -0.93
CA ALA A 108 -22.97 3.46 -2.04
C ALA A 108 -22.11 2.63 -2.99
N GLU A 109 -22.08 3.07 -4.25
CA GLU A 109 -21.46 2.37 -5.37
C GLU A 109 -20.79 3.42 -6.27
N VAL A 110 -19.54 3.16 -6.68
CA VAL A 110 -18.84 4.01 -7.64
C VAL A 110 -19.28 3.66 -9.06
N PHE A 111 -19.56 4.68 -9.86
CA PHE A 111 -19.95 4.58 -11.25
C PHE A 111 -19.00 5.40 -12.12
N THR A 112 -18.75 4.89 -13.32
CA THR A 112 -18.08 5.60 -14.41
C THR A 112 -18.99 5.70 -15.63
N LEU A 113 -18.74 6.68 -16.50
CA LEU A 113 -19.41 6.81 -17.79
C LEU A 113 -18.61 6.10 -18.88
N SER A 114 -19.16 5.02 -19.44
CA SER A 114 -18.67 4.49 -20.71
C SER A 114 -19.03 5.44 -21.85
N GLY A 115 -18.12 5.67 -22.78
CA GLY A 115 -18.24 6.71 -23.81
C GLY A 115 -17.89 8.12 -23.33
N GLY A 116 -17.37 8.22 -22.09
CA GLY A 116 -16.88 9.45 -21.47
C GLY A 116 -15.74 9.16 -20.49
N ASP A 117 -15.28 10.18 -19.75
CA ASP A 117 -14.23 10.06 -18.73
C ASP A 117 -14.64 10.76 -17.44
N HIS A 118 -15.73 10.29 -16.82
CA HIS A 118 -16.20 10.82 -15.54
C HIS A 118 -16.57 9.71 -14.57
N THR A 119 -16.08 9.83 -13.35
CA THR A 119 -16.35 8.91 -12.23
C THR A 119 -17.01 9.68 -11.09
N PHE A 120 -18.05 9.09 -10.50
CA PHE A 120 -18.80 9.66 -9.39
C PHE A 120 -19.35 8.55 -8.49
N LEU A 121 -19.90 8.95 -7.34
CA LEU A 121 -20.49 8.04 -6.36
C LEU A 121 -22.02 8.11 -6.42
N VAL A 122 -22.68 6.96 -6.35
CA VAL A 122 -24.14 6.87 -6.21
C VAL A 122 -24.46 6.34 -4.81
N VAL A 123 -25.29 7.06 -4.07
CA VAL A 123 -25.67 6.76 -2.68
C VAL A 123 -27.14 6.38 -2.62
N GLY A 124 -27.46 5.24 -2.00
CA GLY A 124 -28.85 4.85 -1.69
C GLY A 124 -29.65 4.30 -2.86
N ARG A 125 -28.99 3.76 -3.90
CA ARG A 125 -29.65 3.09 -5.03
C ARG A 125 -30.44 1.87 -4.54
N ASN A 126 -31.65 1.67 -5.07
CA ASN A 126 -32.36 0.40 -4.92
C ASN A 126 -31.54 -0.73 -5.61
N PRO A 127 -31.04 -1.75 -4.90
CA PRO A 127 -30.19 -2.78 -5.51
C PRO A 127 -30.89 -3.55 -6.64
N ALA A 128 -32.22 -3.69 -6.58
CA ALA A 128 -33.02 -4.38 -7.59
C ALA A 128 -33.29 -3.54 -8.85
N SER A 129 -32.98 -2.24 -8.84
CA SER A 129 -33.17 -1.39 -10.02
C SER A 129 -32.10 -1.67 -11.09
N PRO A 130 -32.43 -1.60 -12.39
CA PRO A 130 -31.43 -1.69 -13.46
C PRO A 130 -30.29 -0.68 -13.34
N LEU A 131 -29.05 -1.12 -13.59
CA LEU A 131 -27.85 -0.28 -13.47
C LEU A 131 -27.76 0.85 -14.50
N HIS A 132 -28.43 0.73 -15.64
CA HIS A 132 -28.33 1.71 -16.74
C HIS A 132 -29.48 2.73 -16.75
N SER A 133 -30.37 2.69 -15.76
CA SER A 133 -31.62 3.47 -15.73
C SER A 133 -31.75 4.27 -14.42
N PRO A 134 -31.05 5.41 -14.26
CA PRO A 134 -31.05 6.16 -13.00
C PRO A 134 -32.42 6.66 -12.54
N GLU A 135 -33.36 6.83 -13.47
CA GLU A 135 -34.76 7.13 -13.17
C GLU A 135 -35.46 6.03 -12.34
N THR A 136 -34.99 4.78 -12.41
CA THR A 136 -35.54 3.62 -11.68
C THR A 136 -34.86 3.34 -10.34
N TRP A 137 -33.77 4.06 -10.02
CA TRP A 137 -32.96 3.83 -8.82
C TRP A 137 -33.66 4.19 -7.51
N GLY A 138 -34.82 4.83 -7.58
CA GLY A 138 -35.67 5.18 -6.46
C GLY A 138 -35.43 6.58 -5.90
N LYS A 139 -36.40 7.07 -5.11
CA LYS A 139 -36.39 8.44 -4.55
C LYS A 139 -35.30 8.70 -3.51
N ASN A 140 -34.68 7.64 -2.99
CA ASN A 140 -33.62 7.69 -1.98
C ASN A 140 -32.22 7.70 -2.60
N ALA A 141 -32.12 7.61 -3.93
CA ALA A 141 -30.84 7.58 -4.64
C ALA A 141 -30.34 8.99 -4.96
N PHE A 142 -29.06 9.23 -4.71
CA PHE A 142 -28.39 10.51 -4.95
C PHE A 142 -27.08 10.31 -5.69
N PHE A 143 -26.77 11.19 -6.64
CA PHE A 143 -25.42 11.36 -7.13
C PHE A 143 -24.64 12.21 -6.13
N CYS A 144 -23.45 11.75 -5.80
CA CYS A 144 -22.41 12.48 -5.10
C CYS A 144 -21.25 12.66 -6.09
N ASP A 145 -21.08 13.89 -6.57
CA ASP A 145 -20.04 14.27 -7.52
C ASP A 145 -19.10 15.30 -6.85
N PRO A 146 -18.02 14.85 -6.20
CA PRO A 146 -17.09 15.74 -5.52
C PRO A 146 -16.22 16.53 -6.47
N TRP A 147 -16.03 16.05 -7.71
CA TRP A 147 -15.33 16.78 -8.76
C TRP A 147 -16.11 18.04 -9.14
N ALA A 148 -17.42 17.91 -9.37
CA ALA A 148 -18.32 19.04 -9.62
C ALA A 148 -18.78 19.78 -8.34
N ASN A 149 -18.44 19.26 -7.16
CA ASN A 149 -18.93 19.73 -5.84
C ASN A 149 -20.47 19.74 -5.73
N LYS A 150 -21.12 18.68 -6.20
CA LYS A 150 -22.59 18.61 -6.27
C LYS A 150 -23.13 17.32 -5.72
N VAL A 151 -24.27 17.43 -5.04
CA VAL A 151 -25.11 16.31 -4.63
C VAL A 151 -26.53 16.58 -5.07
N TYR A 152 -27.13 15.65 -5.81
CA TYR A 152 -28.50 15.81 -6.34
C TYR A 152 -29.22 14.46 -6.48
N PRO A 153 -30.56 14.45 -6.47
CA PRO A 153 -31.34 13.22 -6.64
C PRO A 153 -31.06 12.53 -7.97
N ALA A 154 -31.01 11.20 -7.98
CA ALA A 154 -30.65 10.41 -9.15
C ALA A 154 -31.49 10.72 -10.39
N HIS A 155 -32.81 10.85 -10.26
CA HIS A 155 -33.71 11.19 -11.37
C HIS A 155 -33.42 12.54 -12.04
N LYS A 156 -32.64 13.44 -11.41
CA LYS A 156 -32.24 14.73 -11.99
C LYS A 156 -30.92 14.68 -12.78
N TYR A 157 -30.35 13.50 -13.02
CA TYR A 157 -29.10 13.35 -13.76
C TYR A 157 -29.09 14.03 -15.14
N PRO A 158 -30.16 14.08 -15.96
CA PRO A 158 -30.06 14.68 -17.30
C PRO A 158 -29.77 16.19 -17.25
N ILE A 159 -30.10 16.84 -16.13
CA ILE A 159 -29.92 18.27 -15.92
C ILE A 159 -28.53 18.56 -15.35
N HIS A 160 -28.07 17.72 -14.41
CA HIS A 160 -26.90 18.01 -13.59
C HIS A 160 -25.65 17.25 -14.00
N LEU A 161 -25.77 16.01 -14.48
CA LEU A 161 -24.62 15.19 -14.81
C LEU A 161 -23.93 15.70 -16.06
N ARG A 162 -22.61 15.89 -15.96
CA ARG A 162 -21.74 16.28 -17.06
C ARG A 162 -20.70 15.20 -17.27
N ASN A 163 -20.37 14.96 -18.53
CA ASN A 163 -19.21 14.17 -18.89
C ASN A 163 -17.98 15.08 -18.97
N HIS A 164 -16.81 14.54 -18.66
CA HIS A 164 -15.52 15.19 -18.89
C HIS A 164 -14.83 14.54 -20.10
N TYR A 165 -14.11 15.36 -20.86
CA TYR A 165 -13.17 14.91 -21.88
C TYR A 165 -12.05 15.94 -21.99
N SER A 166 -10.92 15.52 -22.57
CA SER A 166 -9.77 16.39 -22.78
C SER A 166 -9.32 16.42 -24.23
N THR A 167 -8.86 17.57 -24.70
CA THR A 167 -8.22 17.73 -26.03
C THR A 167 -6.76 18.15 -25.86
N SER A 168 -5.85 17.52 -26.59
CA SER A 168 -4.43 17.90 -26.59
C SER A 168 -4.26 19.37 -26.98
N TYR A 169 -3.39 20.07 -26.28
CA TYR A 169 -2.98 21.43 -26.65
C TYR A 169 -2.12 21.37 -27.92
N LEU A 170 -2.14 22.46 -28.69
CA LEU A 170 -1.66 22.63 -30.07
C LEU A 170 -0.27 22.05 -30.42
N ASN A 171 0.56 21.68 -29.43
CA ASN A 171 1.96 21.27 -29.60
C ASN A 171 2.22 19.76 -29.31
N ASN A 172 1.18 18.90 -29.23
CA ASN A 172 1.33 17.45 -29.00
C ASN A 172 2.18 17.06 -27.76
N THR A 173 2.36 17.96 -26.80
CA THR A 173 3.09 17.65 -25.56
C THR A 173 2.20 16.76 -24.69
N LYS A 174 2.67 15.56 -24.35
CA LYS A 174 1.92 14.62 -23.50
C LYS A 174 1.58 15.27 -22.16
N GLY A 175 0.31 15.18 -21.76
CA GLY A 175 -0.20 15.78 -20.52
C GLY A 175 -0.57 17.26 -20.61
N ASP A 176 -0.25 17.94 -21.72
CA ASP A 176 -0.72 19.30 -21.97
C ASP A 176 -2.12 19.27 -22.63
N CYS A 177 -3.16 19.21 -21.80
CA CYS A 177 -4.54 19.04 -22.27
C CYS A 177 -5.46 20.19 -21.80
N LEU A 178 -6.44 20.54 -22.64
CA LEU A 178 -7.58 21.37 -22.24
C LEU A 178 -8.73 20.47 -21.80
N ASN A 179 -9.30 20.77 -20.64
CA ASN A 179 -10.40 20.06 -20.02
C ASN A 179 -11.74 20.66 -20.45
N HIS A 180 -12.65 19.81 -20.90
CA HIS A 180 -13.98 20.20 -21.34
C HIS A 180 -15.04 19.44 -20.55
N THR A 181 -16.26 19.99 -20.57
CA THR A 181 -17.43 19.30 -20.04
C THR A 181 -18.57 19.35 -21.03
N GLU A 182 -19.27 18.24 -21.20
CA GLU A 182 -20.48 18.18 -22.01
C GLU A 182 -21.66 17.63 -21.20
N LYS A 183 -22.88 17.86 -21.70
CA LYS A 183 -24.07 17.26 -21.08
C LYS A 183 -24.03 15.74 -21.24
N PHE A 184 -24.60 15.03 -20.28
CA PHE A 184 -24.83 13.60 -20.45
C PHE A 184 -25.75 13.35 -21.67
N ASP A 185 -25.32 12.48 -22.57
CA ASP A 185 -26.06 12.05 -23.75
C ASP A 185 -26.29 10.54 -23.68
N LYS A 186 -27.55 10.11 -23.65
CA LYS A 186 -27.94 8.70 -23.56
C LYS A 186 -27.49 7.86 -24.77
N THR A 187 -27.23 8.50 -25.91
CA THR A 187 -26.80 7.82 -27.14
C THR A 187 -25.30 7.55 -27.14
N ARG A 188 -24.53 8.35 -26.41
CA ARG A 188 -23.06 8.28 -26.35
C ARG A 188 -22.54 7.73 -25.03
N HIS A 189 -23.29 7.93 -23.94
CA HIS A 189 -22.85 7.63 -22.59
C HIS A 189 -23.71 6.55 -21.94
N ALA A 190 -23.05 5.62 -21.26
CA ALA A 190 -23.68 4.58 -20.47
C ALA A 190 -23.10 4.52 -19.05
N PHE A 191 -23.94 4.24 -18.07
CA PHE A 191 -23.52 4.05 -16.69
C PHE A 191 -22.87 2.67 -16.53
N LYS A 192 -21.66 2.63 -15.98
CA LYS A 192 -20.97 1.39 -15.61
C LYS A 192 -20.63 1.42 -14.13
N ARG A 193 -21.16 0.47 -13.37
CA ARG A 193 -20.80 0.28 -11.96
C ARG A 193 -19.41 -0.36 -11.85
N MET A 194 -18.65 0.04 -10.84
CA MET A 194 -17.41 -0.62 -10.45
C MET A 194 -17.70 -1.58 -9.29
N ASP A 195 -17.79 -2.87 -9.57
CA ASP A 195 -18.38 -3.86 -8.65
C ASP A 195 -17.62 -4.03 -7.32
N THR A 196 -16.28 -3.85 -7.34
CA THR A 196 -15.44 -3.91 -6.14
C THR A 196 -15.34 -2.58 -5.38
N LEU A 197 -15.90 -1.50 -5.94
CA LEU A 197 -15.91 -0.16 -5.33
C LEU A 197 -17.31 0.19 -4.82
N THR A 198 -17.77 -0.63 -3.89
CA THR A 198 -19.06 -0.46 -3.21
C THR A 198 -18.86 -0.54 -1.70
N THR A 199 -19.74 0.09 -0.93
CA THR A 199 -19.67 0.00 0.53
C THR A 199 -19.87 -1.44 1.01
N THR A 200 -20.72 -2.22 0.33
CA THR A 200 -20.95 -3.63 0.67
C THR A 200 -19.67 -4.45 0.48
N TYR A 201 -18.98 -4.27 -0.65
CA TYR A 201 -17.73 -4.97 -0.92
C TYR A 201 -16.64 -4.53 0.05
N LEU A 202 -16.37 -3.23 0.21
CA LEU A 202 -15.26 -2.76 1.03
C LEU A 202 -15.44 -3.02 2.53
N ARG A 203 -16.68 -3.17 3.01
CA ARG A 203 -16.95 -3.54 4.42
C ARG A 203 -16.65 -5.00 4.72
N THR A 204 -16.43 -5.87 3.72
CA THR A 204 -15.97 -7.24 3.98
C THR A 204 -14.61 -7.25 4.67
N ALA A 205 -13.76 -6.25 4.39
CA ALA A 205 -12.47 -6.08 5.06
C ALA A 205 -12.59 -5.91 6.57
N ASP A 206 -13.69 -5.35 7.07
CA ASP A 206 -13.90 -5.14 8.50
C ASP A 206 -14.49 -6.35 9.23
N THR A 207 -14.76 -7.45 8.51
CA THR A 207 -15.24 -8.69 9.12
C THR A 207 -14.15 -9.38 9.95
N PRO A 208 -14.51 -10.12 11.02
CA PRO A 208 -13.54 -10.89 11.79
C PRO A 208 -12.76 -11.91 10.94
N LEU A 209 -13.43 -12.52 9.96
CA LEU A 209 -12.81 -13.48 9.05
C LEU A 209 -11.68 -12.83 8.23
N HIS A 210 -11.94 -11.66 7.64
CA HIS A 210 -10.94 -10.95 6.85
C HIS A 210 -9.77 -10.50 7.72
N LYS A 211 -10.03 -9.90 8.89
CA LYS A 211 -8.98 -9.52 9.85
C LYS A 211 -8.11 -10.71 10.27
N GLN A 212 -8.71 -11.88 10.48
CA GLN A 212 -7.97 -13.10 10.77
C GLN A 212 -7.08 -13.54 9.59
N GLN A 213 -7.55 -13.41 8.35
CA GLN A 213 -6.72 -13.71 7.17
C GLN A 213 -5.48 -12.80 7.10
N ILE A 214 -5.64 -11.50 7.36
CA ILE A 214 -4.51 -10.55 7.43
C ILE A 214 -3.52 -10.94 8.54
N LYS A 215 -4.03 -11.33 9.72
CA LYS A 215 -3.19 -11.79 10.85
C LYS A 215 -2.44 -13.08 10.51
N ASN A 216 -3.10 -14.05 9.88
CA ASN A 216 -2.46 -15.29 9.46
C ASN A 216 -1.31 -15.01 8.47
N LEU A 217 -1.52 -14.13 7.49
CA LEU A 217 -0.47 -13.76 6.55
C LEU A 217 0.69 -13.02 7.22
N PHE A 218 0.40 -12.18 8.21
CA PHE A 218 1.44 -11.57 9.06
C PHE A 218 2.25 -12.63 9.80
N GLU A 219 1.58 -13.58 10.46
CA GLU A 219 2.23 -14.66 11.22
C GLU A 219 3.09 -15.55 10.32
N GLU A 220 2.60 -15.88 9.13
CA GLU A 220 3.35 -16.63 8.12
C GLU A 220 4.64 -15.90 7.73
N ARG A 221 4.55 -14.61 7.38
CA ARG A 221 5.74 -13.81 7.01
C ARG A 221 6.69 -13.62 8.17
N ALA A 222 6.19 -13.37 9.37
CA ALA A 222 7.01 -13.25 10.57
C ALA A 222 7.73 -14.58 10.88
N ALA A 223 7.06 -15.73 10.69
CA ALA A 223 7.66 -17.04 10.82
C ALA A 223 8.76 -17.29 9.78
N SER A 224 8.59 -16.85 8.52
CA SER A 224 9.66 -16.92 7.51
C SER A 224 10.90 -16.09 7.90
N ILE A 225 10.70 -14.87 8.42
CA ILE A 225 11.81 -14.04 8.94
C ILE A 225 12.50 -14.76 10.09
N GLN A 226 11.73 -15.30 11.03
CA GLN A 226 12.27 -16.05 12.17
C GLN A 226 13.08 -17.27 11.72
N HIS A 227 12.56 -18.03 10.75
CA HIS A 227 13.21 -19.21 10.19
C HIS A 227 14.56 -18.86 9.54
N ALA A 228 14.61 -17.77 8.76
CA ALA A 228 15.85 -17.30 8.15
C ALA A 228 16.93 -16.96 9.21
N ILE A 229 16.55 -16.33 10.34
CA ILE A 229 17.49 -16.09 11.46
C ILE A 229 17.94 -17.40 12.10
N GLN A 230 17.00 -18.31 12.36
CA GLN A 230 17.30 -19.61 12.96
C GLN A 230 18.27 -20.42 12.09
N SER A 231 18.04 -20.46 10.78
CA SER A 231 18.91 -21.08 9.79
C SER A 231 20.31 -20.46 9.83
N LEU A 232 20.41 -19.12 9.88
CA LEU A 232 21.69 -18.43 10.00
C LEU A 232 22.42 -18.80 11.30
N VAL A 233 21.72 -18.85 12.45
CA VAL A 233 22.29 -19.27 13.74
C VAL A 233 22.85 -20.69 13.65
N VAL A 234 22.07 -21.63 13.12
CA VAL A 234 22.49 -23.03 12.93
C VAL A 234 23.70 -23.12 12.00
N ASN A 235 23.78 -22.28 10.97
CA ASN A 235 24.91 -22.27 10.04
C ASN A 235 26.20 -21.64 10.61
N LEU A 236 26.08 -20.68 11.53
CA LEU A 236 27.23 -20.01 12.15
C LEU A 236 27.84 -20.83 13.30
N GLN A 237 27.05 -21.66 13.98
CA GLN A 237 27.51 -22.48 15.10
C GLN A 237 28.67 -23.44 14.75
N PRO A 238 28.62 -24.22 13.65
CA PRO A 238 29.75 -25.07 13.25
C PRO A 238 31.02 -24.28 12.92
N ILE A 239 30.89 -23.06 12.39
CA ILE A 239 32.04 -22.19 12.11
C ILE A 239 32.68 -21.74 13.43
N ALA A 240 31.87 -21.33 14.41
CA ALA A 240 32.35 -20.97 15.74
C ALA A 240 33.09 -22.13 16.41
N GLN A 241 32.52 -23.35 16.34
CA GLN A 241 33.10 -24.56 16.90
C GLN A 241 34.43 -24.93 16.22
N SER A 242 34.48 -24.91 14.88
CA SER A 242 35.73 -25.19 14.14
C SER A 242 36.83 -24.18 14.49
N VAL A 243 36.50 -22.90 14.68
CA VAL A 243 37.48 -21.89 15.12
C VAL A 243 37.95 -22.15 16.56
N GLU A 244 37.05 -22.59 17.45
CA GLU A 244 37.38 -22.94 18.84
C GLU A 244 38.32 -24.15 18.90
N GLU A 245 38.02 -25.20 18.14
CA GLU A 245 38.83 -26.41 18.08
C GLU A 245 40.23 -26.14 17.51
N GLU A 246 40.34 -25.27 16.50
CA GLU A 246 41.62 -24.93 15.85
C GLU A 246 42.46 -23.89 16.61
N HIS A 247 41.82 -22.95 17.32
CA HIS A 247 42.50 -21.75 17.85
C HIS A 247 42.15 -21.39 19.30
N GLY A 248 41.27 -22.15 19.93
CA GLY A 248 40.83 -21.96 21.30
C GLY A 248 39.66 -20.97 21.45
N PRO A 249 38.97 -21.00 22.62
CA PRO A 249 37.77 -20.21 22.88
C PRO A 249 38.03 -18.71 23.03
N GLN A 250 39.30 -18.30 23.16
CA GLN A 250 39.70 -16.90 23.27
C GLN A 250 40.09 -16.27 21.92
N ASP A 251 40.03 -17.03 20.81
CA ASP A 251 40.28 -16.48 19.48
C ASP A 251 39.27 -15.36 19.18
N ALA A 252 39.77 -14.21 18.73
CA ALA A 252 38.94 -13.03 18.49
C ALA A 252 37.81 -13.29 17.49
N LYS A 253 38.00 -14.19 16.50
CA LYS A 253 36.92 -14.56 15.57
C LYS A 253 35.91 -15.47 16.23
N HIS A 254 36.34 -16.43 17.06
CA HIS A 254 35.40 -17.26 17.83
C HIS A 254 34.48 -16.38 18.70
N VAL A 255 35.07 -15.49 19.51
CA VAL A 255 34.33 -14.56 20.37
C VAL A 255 33.35 -13.71 19.56
N MET A 256 33.80 -13.17 18.43
CA MET A 256 32.94 -12.37 17.54
C MET A 256 31.76 -13.20 16.97
N ILE A 257 32.00 -14.42 16.50
CA ILE A 257 30.93 -15.29 15.94
C ILE A 257 29.94 -15.66 17.05
N LYS A 258 30.41 -15.98 18.25
CA LYS A 258 29.54 -16.28 19.40
C LYS A 258 28.67 -15.10 19.79
N ASN A 259 29.21 -13.88 19.78
CA ASN A 259 28.45 -12.66 20.03
C ASN A 259 27.37 -12.46 18.96
N LEU A 260 27.71 -12.62 17.68
CA LEU A 260 26.75 -12.56 16.58
C LEU A 260 25.63 -13.59 16.74
N VAL A 261 25.98 -14.85 17.06
CA VAL A 261 24.98 -15.90 17.33
C VAL A 261 24.06 -15.51 18.48
N SER A 262 24.62 -14.99 19.58
CA SER A 262 23.84 -14.52 20.73
C SER A 262 22.88 -13.39 20.37
N GLU A 263 23.34 -12.39 19.61
CA GLU A 263 22.53 -11.28 19.14
C GLU A 263 21.36 -11.76 18.26
N LEU A 264 21.63 -12.70 17.35
CA LEU A 264 20.61 -13.31 16.50
C LEU A 264 19.59 -14.12 17.31
N THR A 265 20.03 -14.86 18.33
CA THR A 265 19.12 -15.57 19.26
C THR A 265 18.20 -14.60 19.99
N VAL A 266 18.72 -13.47 20.48
CA VAL A 266 17.89 -12.43 21.10
C VAL A 266 16.84 -11.88 20.12
N GLN A 267 17.17 -11.74 18.83
CA GLN A 267 16.18 -11.31 17.82
C GLN A 267 15.08 -12.35 17.60
N ILE A 268 15.39 -13.65 17.63
CA ILE A 268 14.39 -14.73 17.53
C ILE A 268 13.35 -14.62 18.66
N ASP A 269 13.79 -14.35 19.88
CA ASP A 269 12.89 -14.16 21.03
C ASP A 269 12.05 -12.89 20.90
N CYS A 270 12.63 -11.80 20.39
CA CYS A 270 11.90 -10.56 20.11
C CYS A 270 10.80 -10.77 19.06
N ILE A 271 11.12 -11.46 17.96
CA ILE A 271 10.13 -11.80 16.91
C ILE A 271 9.01 -12.65 17.49
N THR A 272 9.35 -13.68 18.26
CA THR A 272 8.38 -14.55 18.94
C THR A 272 7.44 -13.75 19.83
N THR A 273 7.97 -12.75 20.53
CA THR A 273 7.18 -11.87 21.41
C THR A 273 6.21 -11.01 20.60
N ILE A 274 6.67 -10.42 19.49
CA ILE A 274 5.83 -9.60 18.60
C ILE A 274 4.73 -10.44 17.95
N MET A 275 5.04 -11.66 17.50
CA MET A 275 4.04 -12.59 16.94
C MET A 275 2.95 -12.97 17.94
N LYS A 276 3.26 -12.97 19.24
CA LYS A 276 2.31 -13.26 20.32
C LYS A 276 1.52 -12.03 20.79
N GLN A 277 1.81 -10.83 20.28
CA GLN A 277 1.05 -9.65 20.66
C GLN A 277 -0.38 -9.79 20.16
N ASP A 278 -1.32 -9.56 21.07
CA ASP A 278 -2.73 -9.58 20.72
C ASP A 278 -3.08 -8.31 19.95
N VAL A 279 -3.87 -8.47 18.89
CA VAL A 279 -4.36 -7.36 18.08
C VAL A 279 -5.86 -7.28 18.27
N ASP A 280 -6.33 -6.14 18.76
CA ASP A 280 -7.75 -5.95 19.01
C ASP A 280 -8.54 -5.92 17.69
N PHE A 281 -9.19 -7.03 17.37
CA PHE A 281 -10.01 -7.15 16.16
C PHE A 281 -11.32 -6.36 16.21
N LYS A 282 -11.64 -5.74 17.35
CA LYS A 282 -12.74 -4.75 17.45
C LYS A 282 -12.37 -3.42 16.81
N GLU A 283 -11.08 -3.14 16.66
CA GLU A 283 -10.62 -1.94 15.97
C GLU A 283 -10.96 -1.99 14.47
N PRO A 284 -11.15 -0.82 13.82
CA PRO A 284 -11.39 -0.77 12.38
C PRO A 284 -10.26 -1.44 11.59
N TYR A 285 -10.62 -2.15 10.53
CA TYR A 285 -9.68 -2.89 9.67
C TYR A 285 -8.43 -2.09 9.29
N LEU A 286 -8.57 -0.81 8.95
CA LEU A 286 -7.43 0.01 8.54
C LEU A 286 -6.37 0.11 9.65
N LYS A 287 -6.81 0.25 10.90
CA LYS A 287 -5.92 0.31 12.07
C LYS A 287 -5.25 -1.04 12.33
N VAL A 288 -6.03 -2.13 12.25
CA VAL A 288 -5.52 -3.50 12.41
C VAL A 288 -4.44 -3.78 11.36
N ARG A 289 -4.74 -3.53 10.07
CA ARG A 289 -3.80 -3.72 8.98
C ARG A 289 -2.54 -2.89 9.16
N MET A 290 -2.67 -1.58 9.41
CA MET A 290 -1.50 -0.72 9.57
C MET A 290 -0.60 -1.17 10.72
N THR A 291 -1.19 -1.56 11.86
CA THR A 291 -0.45 -2.07 13.02
C THR A 291 0.36 -3.31 12.66
N LEU A 292 -0.26 -4.30 12.02
CA LEU A 292 0.42 -5.52 11.59
C LEU A 292 1.51 -5.26 10.54
N GLN A 293 1.26 -4.35 9.60
CA GLN A 293 2.25 -3.96 8.60
C GLN A 293 3.45 -3.25 9.22
N ASP A 294 3.23 -2.40 10.21
CA ASP A 294 4.29 -1.70 10.92
C ASP A 294 5.11 -2.65 11.80
N PHE A 295 4.47 -3.64 12.44
CA PHE A 295 5.20 -4.75 13.07
C PHE A 295 6.06 -5.51 12.07
N LEU A 296 5.53 -5.88 10.89
CA LEU A 296 6.32 -6.60 9.89
C LEU A 296 7.53 -5.79 9.38
N LYS A 297 7.36 -4.48 9.19
CA LYS A 297 8.46 -3.56 8.86
C LYS A 297 9.49 -3.53 9.99
N GLU A 298 9.05 -3.42 11.24
CA GLU A 298 9.94 -3.42 12.40
C GLU A 298 10.76 -4.72 12.47
N LEU A 299 10.11 -5.88 12.30
CA LEU A 299 10.78 -7.19 12.28
C LEU A 299 11.83 -7.25 11.18
N THR A 300 11.48 -6.78 9.98
CA THR A 300 12.40 -6.74 8.83
C THR A 300 13.59 -5.83 9.11
N VAL A 301 13.38 -4.63 9.66
CA VAL A 301 14.46 -3.70 10.03
C VAL A 301 15.37 -4.29 11.10
N ARG A 302 14.81 -4.95 12.11
CA ARG A 302 15.57 -5.63 13.17
C ARG A 302 16.43 -6.74 12.61
N TYR A 303 15.85 -7.58 11.75
CA TYR A 303 16.58 -8.60 11.00
C TYR A 303 17.77 -8.00 10.25
N TRP A 304 17.54 -6.99 9.40
CA TRP A 304 18.60 -6.35 8.63
C TRP A 304 19.71 -5.79 9.51
N LYS A 305 19.37 -5.13 10.62
CA LYS A 305 20.37 -4.61 11.57
C LYS A 305 21.20 -5.71 12.20
N SER A 306 20.61 -6.86 12.51
CA SER A 306 21.34 -8.00 13.09
C SER A 306 22.32 -8.69 12.13
N MET A 307 22.16 -8.47 10.82
CA MET A 307 23.07 -9.02 9.80
C MET A 307 24.23 -8.11 9.45
N ILE A 308 24.17 -6.83 9.83
CA ILE A 308 25.23 -5.88 9.52
C ILE A 308 26.33 -6.04 10.56
N LEU A 309 27.49 -6.55 10.12
CA LEU A 309 28.68 -6.57 10.95
C LEU A 309 29.15 -5.14 11.23
N SER A 310 29.43 -4.83 12.50
CA SER A 310 30.14 -3.60 12.86
C SER A 310 31.50 -3.53 12.17
N GLU A 311 32.04 -2.34 11.99
CA GLU A 311 33.37 -2.15 11.40
C GLU A 311 34.45 -2.93 12.17
N SER A 312 34.38 -2.92 13.51
CA SER A 312 35.26 -3.72 14.36
C SER A 312 35.12 -5.22 14.08
N ASN A 313 33.90 -5.75 14.02
CA ASN A 313 33.67 -7.18 13.76
C ASN A 313 34.16 -7.58 12.37
N ARG A 314 33.96 -6.71 11.38
CA ARG A 314 34.48 -6.90 10.02
C ARG A 314 36.02 -6.91 10.03
N ASN A 315 36.66 -5.97 10.71
CA ASN A 315 38.12 -5.95 10.81
C ASN A 315 38.67 -7.21 11.50
N THR A 316 38.06 -7.64 12.61
CA THR A 316 38.39 -8.89 13.30
C THR A 316 38.26 -10.10 12.37
N LEU A 317 37.17 -10.16 11.61
CA LEU A 317 36.90 -11.28 10.70
C LEU A 317 37.92 -11.37 9.56
N PHE A 318 38.30 -10.22 8.98
CA PHE A 318 39.22 -10.11 7.86
C PHE A 318 40.70 -10.16 8.26
N THR A 319 41.02 -10.08 9.56
CA THR A 319 42.40 -10.22 10.05
C THR A 319 42.92 -11.64 9.80
N TYR A 320 44.11 -11.77 9.22
CA TYR A 320 44.79 -13.06 9.07
C TYR A 320 45.52 -13.41 10.37
N ARG A 321 45.38 -14.65 10.84
CA ARG A 321 46.04 -15.11 12.08
C ARG A 321 47.56 -15.17 11.96
N TYR A 322 48.08 -15.49 10.77
CA TYR A 322 49.51 -15.59 10.49
C TYR A 322 49.91 -14.65 9.34
N PRO A 323 49.93 -13.32 9.59
CA PRO A 323 50.06 -12.30 8.53
C PRO A 323 51.33 -12.44 7.70
N LEU A 324 52.41 -12.99 8.27
CA LEU A 324 53.70 -13.15 7.62
C LEU A 324 53.91 -14.52 6.95
N SER A 325 52.93 -15.44 7.03
CA SER A 325 53.07 -16.75 6.38
C SER A 325 53.05 -16.60 4.85
N PRO A 326 53.87 -17.36 4.08
CA PRO A 326 53.89 -17.26 2.62
C PRO A 326 52.50 -17.40 1.96
N LYS A 327 51.68 -18.31 2.50
CA LYS A 327 50.29 -18.50 2.09
C LYS A 327 49.45 -17.24 2.28
N THR A 328 49.58 -16.57 3.43
CA THR A 328 48.81 -15.35 3.72
C THR A 328 49.25 -14.18 2.85
N LEU A 329 50.56 -14.01 2.66
CA LEU A 329 51.09 -12.98 1.75
C LEU A 329 50.55 -13.14 0.33
N TRP A 330 50.47 -14.40 -0.15
CA TRP A 330 49.85 -14.71 -1.45
C TRP A 330 48.35 -14.38 -1.47
N MET A 331 47.59 -14.78 -0.44
CA MET A 331 46.16 -14.44 -0.34
C MET A 331 45.92 -12.92 -0.30
N GLN A 332 46.73 -12.17 0.44
CA GLN A 332 46.66 -10.71 0.52
C GLN A 332 46.94 -10.05 -0.83
N PHE A 333 47.94 -10.54 -1.56
CA PHE A 333 48.28 -10.07 -2.91
C PHE A 333 47.09 -10.20 -3.88
N PHE A 334 46.31 -11.28 -3.78
CA PHE A 334 45.11 -11.50 -4.60
C PHE A 334 43.81 -10.98 -3.96
N HIS A 335 43.88 -10.24 -2.85
CA HIS A 335 42.72 -9.75 -2.10
C HIS A 335 41.72 -10.86 -1.68
N ILE A 336 42.22 -12.08 -1.42
CA ILE A 336 41.39 -13.23 -1.03
C ILE A 336 41.22 -13.25 0.49
N PRO A 337 40.02 -13.02 1.05
CA PRO A 337 39.80 -12.97 2.50
C PRO A 337 40.15 -14.28 3.22
N PRO A 338 40.36 -14.29 4.55
CA PRO A 338 40.49 -15.52 5.32
C PRO A 338 39.29 -16.46 5.10
N LYS A 339 39.50 -17.79 5.14
CA LYS A 339 38.43 -18.79 4.93
C LYS A 339 37.20 -18.55 5.82
N THR A 340 37.42 -18.28 7.12
CA THR A 340 36.34 -17.94 8.06
C THR A 340 35.55 -16.70 7.63
N ALA A 341 36.24 -15.70 7.05
CA ALA A 341 35.59 -14.48 6.54
C ALA A 341 34.70 -14.79 5.34
N GLN A 342 35.22 -15.56 4.37
CA GLN A 342 34.45 -16.00 3.20
C GLN A 342 33.20 -16.75 3.66
N GLN A 343 33.36 -17.78 4.49
CA GLN A 343 32.25 -18.61 4.97
C GLN A 343 31.17 -17.78 5.68
N ILE A 344 31.54 -16.83 6.54
CA ILE A 344 30.55 -16.01 7.25
C ILE A 344 29.85 -15.04 6.30
N MET A 345 30.60 -14.37 5.42
CA MET A 345 30.01 -13.45 4.44
C MET A 345 29.05 -14.18 3.50
N ASP A 346 29.42 -15.38 3.03
CA ASP A 346 28.56 -16.23 2.19
C ASP A 346 27.26 -16.61 2.91
N ARG A 347 27.32 -16.93 4.21
CA ARG A 347 26.11 -17.25 5.00
C ARG A 347 25.25 -16.03 5.27
N LEU A 348 25.84 -14.87 5.53
CA LEU A 348 25.11 -13.62 5.67
C LEU A 348 24.43 -13.26 4.35
N GLU A 349 25.13 -13.33 3.22
CA GLU A 349 24.55 -13.06 1.91
C GLU A 349 23.42 -14.05 1.56
N ALA A 350 23.61 -15.34 1.82
CA ALA A 350 22.57 -16.35 1.60
C ALA A 350 21.31 -16.07 2.41
N ALA A 351 21.45 -15.70 3.69
CA ALA A 351 20.32 -15.36 4.55
C ALA A 351 19.62 -14.05 4.09
N GLN A 352 20.38 -13.05 3.60
CA GLN A 352 19.80 -11.84 3.01
C GLN A 352 18.97 -12.15 1.76
N ASN A 353 19.48 -13.04 0.89
CA ASN A 353 18.78 -13.47 -0.31
C ASN A 353 17.52 -14.28 0.03
N GLU A 354 17.58 -15.15 1.04
CA GLU A 354 16.43 -15.89 1.57
C GLU A 354 15.33 -14.92 2.03
N LEU A 355 15.66 -13.92 2.86
CA LEU A 355 14.69 -12.90 3.29
C LEU A 355 14.09 -12.12 2.11
N GLN A 356 14.94 -11.64 1.19
CA GLN A 356 14.45 -10.89 0.03
C GLN A 356 13.48 -11.71 -0.81
N SER A 357 13.74 -13.01 -0.96
CA SER A 357 12.84 -13.91 -1.66
C SER A 357 11.46 -13.98 -0.98
N HIS A 358 11.42 -14.07 0.35
CA HIS A 358 10.17 -14.13 1.11
C HIS A 358 9.38 -12.82 1.07
N LEU A 359 10.07 -11.67 1.11
CA LEU A 359 9.43 -10.36 1.00
C LEU A 359 8.92 -10.05 -0.41
N HIS A 360 9.41 -10.75 -1.44
CA HIS A 360 9.07 -10.50 -2.84
C HIS A 360 8.32 -11.63 -3.54
N GLN A 361 8.00 -12.75 -2.87
CA GLN A 361 7.29 -13.88 -3.49
C GLN A 361 5.78 -13.65 -3.70
N PHE A 362 5.21 -12.58 -3.16
CA PHE A 362 3.78 -12.23 -3.26
C PHE A 362 3.62 -10.74 -3.54
#